data_AF-A0A6A9S6B8-F1
#
_entry.id   AF-A0A6A9S6B8-F1
#
_cell.length_a   1.000
_cell.length_b   1.000
_cell.length_c   1.000
_cell.angle_alpha   90.00
_cell.angle_beta   90.00
_cell.angle_gamma   90.00
#
_symmetry.space_group_name_H-M   'P 1'
#
loop_
_entity.id
_entity.type
_entity.pdbx_description
1 polymer ?
#
loop_
_entity_poly.entity_id
_entity_poly.type
_entity_poly.pdbx_seq_one_letter_code
_entity_poly.pdbx_strand_id
1 'polypeptide(L)'
;MVSDGLVATVVLLSVSLSLPCFLYGAYYIIETEPVTWDVLVHHLKFVTTGLVLTTVPMVFWMIPRLPDQLGGLSAVHAMLGLQAYALLAFGGTGIVRIFRAKRQHDLYNEYDEDLLLDEIGDETFSHWRSRLRIGVFGYVIFWLLAYLVGIARYALRYVA
;
A
#
# COMPACT_ATOMS: atom_id res chain seq x y z
N MET A 1 24.87 3.16 22.52
CA MET A 1 24.43 3.41 21.14
C MET A 1 23.85 2.10 20.60
N VAL A 2 22.69 2.13 19.95
CA VAL A 2 22.13 0.92 19.30
C VAL A 2 22.95 0.62 18.05
N SER A 3 23.30 -0.65 17.80
CA SER A 3 24.07 -1.02 16.61
C SER A 3 23.24 -0.84 15.33
N ASP A 4 23.87 -0.36 14.25
CA ASP A 4 23.18 -0.10 12.97
C ASP A 4 22.52 -1.38 12.41
N GLY A 5 23.20 -2.53 12.58
CA GLY A 5 22.66 -3.84 12.21
C GLY A 5 21.41 -4.25 12.99
N LEU A 6 21.30 -3.90 14.29
CA LEU A 6 20.09 -4.16 15.07
C LEU A 6 18.91 -3.36 14.51
N VAL A 7 19.11 -2.07 14.22
CA VAL A 7 18.04 -1.26 13.63
C VAL A 7 17.67 -1.75 12.23
N ALA A 8 18.66 -2.13 11.41
CA ALA A 8 18.41 -2.71 10.10
C ALA A 8 17.59 -4.01 10.17
N THR A 9 17.82 -4.85 11.18
CA THR A 9 17.05 -6.07 11.43
C THR A 9 15.59 -5.74 11.77
N VAL A 10 15.38 -4.77 12.67
CA VAL A 10 14.02 -4.31 13.04
C VAL A 10 13.29 -3.74 11.84
N VAL A 11 13.97 -2.95 11.00
CA VAL A 11 13.40 -2.41 9.76
C VAL A 11 13.00 -3.54 8.80
N LEU A 12 13.88 -4.53 8.59
CA LEU A 12 13.58 -5.68 7.75
C LEU A 12 12.34 -6.42 8.26
N LEU A 13 12.30 -6.75 9.55
CA LEU A 13 11.15 -7.44 10.16
C LEU A 13 9.86 -6.63 10.03
N SER A 14 9.92 -5.32 10.25
CA SER A 14 8.76 -4.43 10.11
C SER A 14 8.21 -4.49 8.68
N VAL A 15 9.07 -4.36 7.67
CA VAL A 15 8.66 -4.42 6.26
C VAL A 15 8.21 -5.84 5.87
N SER A 16 8.85 -6.90 6.37
CA SER A 16 8.40 -8.27 6.16
C SER A 16 6.99 -8.51 6.72
N LEU A 17 6.68 -7.94 7.89
CA LEU A 17 5.37 -8.05 8.54
C LEU A 17 4.27 -7.25 7.80
N SER A 18 4.60 -6.30 6.93
CA SER A 18 3.56 -5.63 6.13
C SER A 18 3.00 -6.53 5.02
N LEU A 19 3.76 -7.53 4.54
CA LEU A 19 3.29 -8.46 3.51
C LEU A 19 2.01 -9.22 3.91
N PRO A 20 1.96 -9.94 5.05
CA PRO A 20 0.74 -10.65 5.45
C PRO A 20 -0.44 -9.69 5.67
N CYS A 21 -0.20 -8.45 6.11
CA CYS A 21 -1.26 -7.44 6.19
C CYS A 21 -1.85 -7.09 4.82
N PHE A 22 -1.02 -6.92 3.79
CA PHE A 22 -1.49 -6.66 2.42
C PHE A 22 -2.19 -7.86 1.80
N LEU A 23 -1.65 -9.07 1.99
CA LEU A 23 -2.26 -10.30 1.48
C LEU A 23 -3.62 -10.55 2.13
N TYR A 24 -3.72 -10.45 3.45
CA TYR A 24 -5.00 -10.63 4.16
C TYR A 24 -6.00 -9.54 3.78
N GLY A 25 -5.57 -8.27 3.72
CA GLY A 25 -6.44 -7.17 3.30
C GLY A 25 -7.00 -7.39 1.89
N ALA A 26 -6.17 -7.82 0.94
CA ALA A 26 -6.59 -8.13 -0.42
C ALA A 26 -7.52 -9.34 -0.50
N TYR A 27 -7.19 -10.44 0.21
CA TYR A 27 -8.05 -11.61 0.29
C TYR A 27 -9.43 -11.26 0.86
N TYR A 28 -9.47 -10.57 2.00
CA TYR A 28 -10.71 -10.26 2.70
C TYR A 28 -11.69 -9.43 1.85
N ILE A 29 -11.21 -8.42 1.12
CA ILE A 29 -12.06 -7.54 0.31
C ILE A 29 -12.54 -8.21 -1.00
N ILE A 30 -11.81 -9.22 -1.49
CA ILE A 30 -12.19 -9.99 -2.68
C ILE A 30 -13.23 -11.06 -2.32
N GLU A 31 -13.08 -11.71 -1.17
CA GLU A 31 -13.95 -12.82 -0.76
C GLU A 31 -15.26 -12.34 -0.12
N THR A 32 -15.33 -11.08 0.34
CA THR A 32 -16.50 -10.56 1.06
C THR A 32 -17.35 -9.67 0.15
N GLU A 33 -18.41 -10.25 -0.41
CA GLU A 33 -19.45 -9.53 -1.15
C GLU A 33 -20.82 -9.66 -0.42
N PRO A 34 -21.58 -8.58 -0.23
CA PRO A 34 -21.32 -7.19 -0.63
C PRO A 34 -20.33 -6.44 0.29
N VAL A 35 -19.65 -5.42 -0.26
CA VAL A 35 -18.67 -4.61 0.48
C VAL A 35 -19.37 -3.50 1.28
N THR A 36 -19.80 -3.84 2.51
CA THR A 36 -20.41 -2.90 3.47
C THR A 36 -19.37 -2.03 4.20
N TRP A 37 -19.81 -1.08 5.03
CA TRP A 37 -18.92 -0.21 5.82
C TRP A 37 -17.99 -0.99 6.75
N ASP A 38 -18.53 -1.97 7.47
CA ASP A 38 -17.76 -2.78 8.40
C ASP A 38 -16.68 -3.59 7.68
N VAL A 39 -17.01 -4.14 6.50
CA VAL A 39 -16.07 -4.86 5.64
C VAL A 39 -14.97 -3.91 5.16
N LEU A 40 -15.33 -2.71 4.69
CA LEU A 40 -14.36 -1.70 4.25
C LEU A 40 -13.43 -1.26 5.39
N VAL A 41 -13.99 -0.95 6.57
CA VAL A 41 -13.20 -0.54 7.74
C VAL A 41 -12.28 -1.67 8.20
N HIS A 42 -12.76 -2.91 8.18
CA HIS A 42 -11.92 -4.08 8.51
C HIS A 42 -10.77 -4.22 7.51
N HIS A 43 -11.04 -4.18 6.20
CA HIS A 43 -10.00 -4.17 5.16
C HIS A 43 -8.96 -3.06 5.40
N LEU A 44 -9.43 -1.82 5.65
CA LEU A 44 -8.56 -0.68 5.87
C LEU A 44 -7.67 -0.85 7.10
N LYS A 45 -8.14 -1.47 8.19
CA LYS A 45 -7.29 -1.75 9.36
C LYS A 45 -6.04 -2.55 8.97
N PHE A 46 -6.19 -3.58 8.13
CA PHE A 46 -5.05 -4.39 7.69
C PHE A 46 -4.16 -3.64 6.70
N VAL A 47 -4.74 -3.00 5.67
CA VAL A 47 -3.95 -2.26 4.68
C VAL A 47 -3.21 -1.09 5.33
N THR A 48 -3.86 -0.32 6.20
CA THR A 48 -3.21 0.78 6.92
C THR A 48 -2.14 0.27 7.87
N THR A 49 -2.34 -0.86 8.57
CA THR A 49 -1.30 -1.47 9.40
C THR A 49 -0.08 -1.85 8.57
N GLY A 50 -0.29 -2.51 7.43
CA GLY A 50 0.78 -2.84 6.49
C GLY A 50 1.51 -1.59 5.98
N LEU A 51 0.76 -0.54 5.61
CA LEU A 51 1.32 0.74 5.18
C LEU A 51 2.15 1.40 6.27
N VAL A 52 1.71 1.40 7.53
CA VAL A 52 2.48 1.96 8.65
C VAL A 52 3.78 1.18 8.85
N LEU A 53 3.70 -0.15 8.86
CA LEU A 53 4.84 -1.05 9.04
C LEU A 53 5.92 -0.88 7.96
N THR A 54 5.55 -0.47 6.73
CA THR A 54 6.52 -0.17 5.67
C THR A 54 6.90 1.31 5.57
N THR A 55 5.98 2.24 5.85
CA THR A 55 6.18 3.68 5.62
C THR A 55 6.98 4.32 6.75
N VAL A 56 6.74 3.92 8.01
CA VAL A 56 7.46 4.49 9.15
C VAL A 56 8.96 4.18 9.07
N PRO A 57 9.41 2.92 8.87
CA PRO A 57 10.83 2.64 8.66
C PRO A 57 11.40 3.40 7.45
N MET A 58 10.63 3.48 6.37
CA MET A 58 11.04 4.17 5.15
C MET A 58 11.31 5.65 5.41
N VAL A 59 10.37 6.38 6.01
CA VAL A 59 10.47 7.83 6.24
C VAL A 59 11.51 8.17 7.30
N PHE A 60 11.55 7.43 8.41
CA PHE A 60 12.38 7.80 9.55
C PHE A 60 13.77 7.18 9.55
N TRP A 61 14.03 6.14 8.75
CA TRP A 61 15.31 5.42 8.77
C TRP A 61 15.95 5.28 7.40
N MET A 62 15.17 4.99 6.35
CA MET A 62 15.71 4.74 5.01
C MET A 62 15.94 6.03 4.22
N ILE A 63 14.96 6.95 4.18
CA ILE A 63 15.07 8.22 3.48
C ILE A 63 16.25 9.06 3.98
N PRO A 64 16.44 9.28 5.30
CA PRO A 64 17.54 10.10 5.80
C PRO A 64 18.92 9.55 5.42
N ARG A 65 19.02 8.23 5.19
CA ARG A 65 20.25 7.56 4.77
C ARG A 65 20.41 7.44 3.26
N LEU A 66 19.43 7.88 2.45
CA LEU A 66 19.52 7.81 1.00
C LEU A 66 20.79 8.47 0.46
N PRO A 67 21.13 9.73 0.83
CA PRO A 67 22.27 10.44 0.25
C PRO A 67 23.60 9.68 0.39
N ASP A 68 23.81 9.04 1.54
CA ASP A 68 25.03 8.27 1.84
C ASP A 68 25.09 6.91 1.13
N GLN A 69 24.00 6.52 0.46
CA GLN A 69 23.80 5.18 -0.10
C GLN A 69 23.37 5.21 -1.57
N LEU A 70 23.44 6.35 -2.26
CA LEU A 70 23.09 6.45 -3.68
C LEU A 70 24.12 5.75 -4.58
N GLY A 71 24.05 4.41 -4.65
CA GLY A 71 24.88 3.59 -5.52
C GLY A 71 24.37 2.15 -5.65
N GLY A 72 24.59 1.53 -6.82
CA GLY A 72 24.28 0.13 -7.08
C GLY A 72 22.84 -0.28 -6.73
N LEU A 73 22.70 -1.35 -5.94
CA LEU A 73 21.40 -1.90 -5.51
C LEU A 73 20.57 -0.93 -4.68
N SER A 74 21.19 0.03 -3.98
CA SER A 74 20.46 1.02 -3.19
C SER A 74 19.69 2.00 -4.07
N ALA A 75 20.25 2.38 -5.22
CA ALA A 75 19.56 3.24 -6.19
C ALA A 75 18.36 2.51 -6.83
N VAL A 76 18.52 1.22 -7.16
CA VAL A 76 17.43 0.37 -7.64
C VAL A 76 16.32 0.26 -6.60
N HIS A 77 16.68 -0.02 -5.35
CA HIS A 77 15.74 -0.08 -4.23
C HIS A 77 14.96 1.23 -4.08
N ALA A 78 15.66 2.38 -4.12
CA ALA A 78 15.06 3.70 -3.98
C ALA A 78 14.08 4.00 -5.13
N MET A 79 14.48 3.70 -6.37
CA MET A 79 13.64 3.88 -7.55
C MET A 79 12.37 3.03 -7.47
N LEU A 80 12.48 1.73 -7.15
CA LEU A 80 11.34 0.84 -7.00
C LEU A 80 10.39 1.33 -5.89
N GLY A 81 10.94 1.74 -4.74
CA GLY A 81 10.15 2.32 -3.65
C GLY A 81 9.41 3.58 -4.07
N LEU A 82 10.09 4.50 -4.77
CA LEU A 82 9.46 5.72 -5.29
C LEU A 82 8.29 5.41 -6.24
N GLN A 83 8.48 4.46 -7.17
CA GLN A 83 7.43 4.04 -8.09
C GLN A 83 6.23 3.42 -7.34
N ALA A 84 6.49 2.62 -6.30
CA ALA A 84 5.43 2.07 -5.46
C ALA A 84 4.56 3.20 -4.87
N TYR A 85 5.18 4.17 -4.18
CA TYR A 85 4.41 5.27 -3.55
C TYR A 85 3.76 6.20 -4.58
N ALA A 86 4.35 6.39 -5.77
CA ALA A 86 3.72 7.12 -6.85
C ALA A 86 2.42 6.43 -7.33
N LEU A 87 2.44 5.11 -7.48
CA LEU A 87 1.27 4.32 -7.87
C LEU A 87 0.23 4.25 -6.75
N LEU A 88 0.66 4.20 -5.49
CA LEU A 88 -0.24 4.31 -4.34
C LEU A 88 -0.95 5.67 -4.30
N ALA A 89 -0.22 6.77 -4.52
CA ALA A 89 -0.81 8.11 -4.61
C ALA A 89 -1.80 8.22 -5.79
N PHE A 90 -1.45 7.63 -6.95
CA PHE A 90 -2.35 7.52 -8.08
C PHE A 90 -3.63 6.74 -7.74
N GLY A 91 -3.51 5.58 -7.10
CA GLY A 91 -4.66 4.79 -6.63
C GLY A 91 -5.51 5.55 -5.61
N GLY A 92 -4.87 6.28 -4.69
CA GLY A 92 -5.51 7.14 -3.69
C GLY A 92 -6.43 8.21 -4.32
N THR A 93 -6.11 8.71 -5.52
CA THR A 93 -6.99 9.64 -6.24
C THR A 93 -8.34 9.01 -6.63
N GLY A 94 -8.37 7.69 -6.84
CA GLY A 94 -9.61 6.92 -7.03
C GLY A 94 -10.33 6.67 -5.71
N ILE A 95 -9.60 6.25 -4.66
CA ILE A 95 -10.16 5.97 -3.32
C ILE A 95 -10.96 7.16 -2.79
N VAL A 96 -10.36 8.35 -2.78
CA VAL A 96 -10.97 9.55 -2.20
C VAL A 96 -12.28 9.90 -2.90
N ARG A 97 -12.36 9.71 -4.22
CA ARG A 97 -13.57 10.00 -5.01
C ARG A 97 -14.67 9.00 -4.74
N ILE A 98 -14.35 7.70 -4.76
CA ILE A 98 -15.29 6.62 -4.43
C ILE A 98 -15.83 6.80 -3.00
N PHE A 99 -14.95 7.07 -2.04
CA PHE A 99 -15.32 7.29 -0.65
C PHE A 99 -16.22 8.50 -0.47
N ARG A 100 -15.89 9.64 -1.09
CA ARG A 100 -16.69 10.86 -1.01
C ARG A 100 -18.09 10.64 -1.58
N ALA A 101 -18.17 9.98 -2.74
CA ALA A 101 -19.45 9.71 -3.39
C ALA A 101 -20.32 8.78 -2.53
N LYS A 102 -19.79 7.65 -2.09
CA LYS A 102 -20.56 6.73 -1.25
C LYS A 102 -20.97 7.33 0.12
N ARG A 103 -20.18 8.27 0.66
CA ARG A 103 -20.55 9.00 1.89
C ARG A 103 -21.65 10.05 1.66
N GLN A 104 -21.74 10.64 0.46
CA GLN A 104 -22.73 11.68 0.15
C GLN A 104 -24.14 11.11 -0.04
N HIS A 105 -24.25 9.86 -0.46
CA HIS A 105 -25.53 9.22 -0.79
C HIS A 105 -25.98 8.16 0.23
N ASP A 106 -25.27 8.04 1.38
CA ASP A 106 -25.56 7.08 2.47
C ASP A 106 -25.72 5.60 2.03
N LEU A 107 -25.13 5.24 0.89
CA LEU A 107 -25.18 3.91 0.24
C LEU A 107 -24.35 2.83 0.96
N TYR A 108 -24.10 3.02 2.25
CA TYR A 108 -23.31 2.12 3.09
C TYR A 108 -24.12 1.46 4.23
N ASN A 109 -25.36 1.92 4.49
CA ASN A 109 -26.29 1.29 5.43
C ASN A 109 -27.15 0.20 4.73
N GLU A 110 -27.64 0.47 3.52
CA GLU A 110 -28.18 -0.50 2.57
C GLU A 110 -27.33 -0.39 1.29
N TYR A 111 -26.51 -1.41 1.01
CA TYR A 111 -25.69 -1.42 -0.20
C TYR A 111 -26.61 -1.62 -1.41
N ASP A 112 -26.94 -0.53 -2.11
CA ASP A 112 -27.65 -0.57 -3.38
C ASP A 112 -26.69 -0.10 -4.49
N GLU A 113 -26.16 -1.07 -5.23
CA GLU A 113 -25.24 -0.82 -6.34
C GLU A 113 -25.95 -0.17 -7.54
N ASP A 114 -27.22 -0.47 -7.74
CA ASP A 114 -28.01 0.09 -8.84
C ASP A 114 -28.29 1.58 -8.58
N LEU A 115 -28.60 1.96 -7.33
CA LEU A 115 -28.79 3.37 -6.93
C LEU A 115 -27.47 4.17 -7.00
N LEU A 116 -26.33 3.54 -6.69
CA LEU A 116 -24.98 4.12 -6.87
C LEU A 116 -24.67 4.42 -8.35
N LEU A 117 -25.01 3.50 -9.24
CA LEU A 117 -24.73 3.61 -10.68
C LEU A 117 -25.69 4.57 -11.37
N ASP A 118 -26.96 4.64 -10.94
CA ASP A 118 -27.96 5.58 -11.46
C ASP A 118 -27.67 7.04 -11.08
N GLU A 119 -27.25 7.33 -9.84
CA GLU A 119 -27.04 8.71 -9.38
C GLU A 119 -25.68 9.32 -9.80
N ILE A 120 -24.62 8.52 -9.92
CA ILE A 120 -23.26 8.99 -10.22
C ILE A 120 -22.87 8.72 -11.69
N GLY A 121 -23.54 7.78 -12.35
CA GLY A 121 -23.23 7.32 -13.69
C GLY A 121 -22.10 6.28 -13.71
N ASP A 122 -22.41 5.11 -14.27
CA ASP A 122 -21.54 3.93 -14.38
C ASP A 122 -20.14 4.24 -14.92
N GLU A 123 -20.03 5.06 -15.98
CA GLU A 123 -18.74 5.37 -16.62
C GLU A 123 -17.76 6.09 -15.68
N THR A 124 -18.24 7.05 -14.87
CA THR A 124 -17.36 7.82 -13.97
C THR A 124 -16.89 6.97 -12.79
N PHE A 125 -17.77 6.10 -12.29
CA PHE A 125 -17.47 5.19 -11.20
C PHE A 125 -16.51 4.08 -11.63
N SER A 126 -16.74 3.49 -12.82
CA SER A 126 -15.85 2.52 -13.47
C SER A 126 -14.44 3.11 -13.68
N HIS A 127 -14.33 4.36 -14.11
CA HIS A 127 -13.05 5.06 -14.26
C HIS A 127 -12.29 5.19 -12.93
N TRP A 128 -12.96 5.55 -11.83
CA TRP A 128 -12.30 5.65 -10.52
C TRP A 128 -11.88 4.28 -9.98
N ARG A 129 -12.69 3.25 -10.20
CA ARG A 129 -12.36 1.86 -9.81
C ARG A 129 -11.17 1.33 -10.60
N SER A 130 -11.08 1.64 -11.90
CA SER A 130 -9.91 1.30 -12.72
C SER A 130 -8.63 1.95 -12.19
N ARG A 131 -8.65 3.26 -11.90
CA ARG A 131 -7.51 3.98 -11.31
C ARG A 131 -7.07 3.41 -9.97
N LEU A 132 -8.05 3.08 -9.11
CA LEU A 132 -7.80 2.41 -7.83
C LEU A 132 -7.05 1.10 -8.03
N ARG A 133 -7.57 0.21 -8.88
CA ARG A 133 -6.97 -1.11 -9.12
C ARG A 133 -5.57 -0.97 -9.70
N ILE A 134 -5.39 -0.15 -10.73
CA ILE A 134 -4.08 0.10 -11.35
C ILE A 134 -3.08 0.61 -10.31
N GLY A 135 -3.48 1.58 -9.49
CA GLY A 135 -2.62 2.13 -8.45
C GLY A 135 -2.23 1.11 -7.37
N VAL A 136 -3.19 0.30 -6.90
CA VAL A 136 -2.94 -0.71 -5.87
C VAL A 136 -2.09 -1.87 -6.41
N PHE A 137 -2.42 -2.42 -7.59
CA PHE A 137 -1.62 -3.47 -8.23
C PHE A 137 -0.20 -2.97 -8.50
N GLY A 138 -0.08 -1.75 -9.03
CA GLY A 138 1.19 -1.09 -9.25
C GLY A 138 2.00 -0.96 -7.96
N TYR A 139 1.38 -0.44 -6.89
CA TYR A 139 2.02 -0.35 -5.57
C TYR A 139 2.54 -1.71 -5.10
N VAL A 140 1.73 -2.77 -5.12
CA VAL A 140 2.10 -4.09 -4.61
C VAL A 140 3.27 -4.70 -5.40
N ILE A 141 3.26 -4.58 -6.74
CA ILE A 141 4.35 -5.12 -7.58
C ILE A 141 5.67 -4.40 -7.27
N PHE A 142 5.67 -3.07 -7.30
CA PHE A 142 6.89 -2.31 -7.03
C PHE A 142 7.35 -2.43 -5.59
N TRP A 143 6.42 -2.54 -4.63
CA TRP A 143 6.71 -2.83 -3.25
C TRP A 143 7.39 -4.20 -3.10
N LEU A 144 6.90 -5.24 -3.77
CA LEU A 144 7.49 -6.58 -3.72
C LEU A 144 8.89 -6.60 -4.32
N LEU A 145 9.10 -5.94 -5.46
CA LEU A 145 10.41 -5.80 -6.07
C LEU A 145 11.37 -5.04 -5.14
N ALA A 146 10.94 -3.93 -4.55
CA ALA A 146 11.73 -3.18 -3.59
C ALA A 146 12.07 -4.04 -2.36
N TYR A 147 11.12 -4.81 -1.85
CA TYR A 147 11.30 -5.73 -0.72
C TYR A 147 12.37 -6.79 -1.01
N LEU A 148 12.33 -7.43 -2.17
CA LEU A 148 13.34 -8.42 -2.58
C LEU A 148 14.74 -7.80 -2.68
N VAL A 149 14.85 -6.61 -3.27
CA VAL A 149 16.12 -5.87 -3.30
C VAL A 149 16.56 -5.47 -1.89
N GLY A 150 15.61 -5.13 -1.00
CA GLY A 150 15.87 -4.78 0.40
C GLY A 150 16.45 -5.95 1.18
N ILE A 151 15.90 -7.15 1.02
CA ILE A 151 16.44 -8.40 1.59
C ILE A 151 17.86 -8.63 1.08
N ALA A 152 18.09 -8.55 -0.24
CA ALA A 152 19.42 -8.75 -0.82
C ALA A 152 20.44 -7.75 -0.26
N ARG A 153 20.06 -6.47 -0.14
CA ARG A 153 20.91 -5.43 0.47
C ARG A 153 21.22 -5.71 1.94
N TYR A 154 20.23 -6.17 2.70
CA TYR A 154 20.43 -6.53 4.10
C TYR A 154 21.42 -7.69 4.23
N ALA A 155 21.24 -8.75 3.45
CA ALA A 155 22.13 -9.91 3.46
C ALA A 155 23.58 -9.54 3.11
N LEU A 156 23.78 -8.74 2.06
CA LEU A 156 25.11 -8.32 1.61
C LEU A 156 25.83 -7.37 2.58
N ARG A 157 25.10 -6.64 3.43
CA ARG A 157 25.69 -5.60 4.30
C ARG A 157 25.86 -6.04 5.75
N TYR A 158 25.01 -6.93 6.24
CA TYR A 158 24.94 -7.27 7.66
C TYR A 158 25.07 -8.77 7.96
N VAL A 159 25.05 -9.63 6.94
CA VAL A 159 25.13 -11.10 7.12
C VAL A 159 26.38 -11.69 6.46
N ALA A 160 26.67 -11.27 5.22
CA ALA A 160 27.90 -11.59 4.50
C ALA A 160 29.10 -10.80 5.05
#